data_AF-A0A9E0VMA9-F1
#
_entry.id   AF-A0A9E0VMA9-F1
#
_cell.length_a   1.000
_cell.length_b   1.000
_cell.length_c   1.000
_cell.angle_alpha   90.00
_cell.angle_beta   90.00
_cell.angle_gamma   90.00
#
_symmetry.space_group_name_H-M   'P 1'
#
loop_
_entity.id
_entity.type
_entity.pdbx_description
1 polymer ?
#
loop_
_entity_poly.entity_id
_entity_poly.type
_entity_poly.pdbx_seq_one_letter_code
_entity_poly.pdbx_strand_id
1 'polypeptide(L)'
;MKKSSLVSFAAFLVLVSSAQANVSIRNGNFFIGYTDVLYPGGYEPKIERVYNSKSPYNGIFGWGWGSDYEAYLTVESDGSVLVSEAGGGAQNRFSAPTFNAKELEAAVAQIASVAQHAGAIGSGAQLESYKKQLRTNAEFRNNEWSKWRAQGKIQARKLPVGAKLVSNRFAFQWITVTKNGYVRSTDTGRTETFDANGRILKVQDKNGNFINLAYNRDGKIEKIQDNLNRKMYLSYNKLGKVEKIQAENNKIAEYRYNDLGEMSYSRDTDGNVYTYKFSSDKRHNLVEIGYSDKTTMKIAYWGRDKLENVKSVKDRDNSITEYTYDKVPGEKNSLKVGVVLKSAEGRPISTSGYEYVFRNKPNGEEWTYRMVSTLDGARTETIYNECCGLPIFIKRGKDETTFAYDTKGRVTKKVTPNEVTELNYDQRAGKVNRVVKYQKANKKRVDWSTFQYDTRGNLVVAKNSARAEVHLFYDNLGRIKTMIDQGKKQINFKYNESSKPVEITDPKMGTINVSYTNSGEVKKVDSTGGRKIALAVTSAFQNLLEIIRPAGVTLSF
;
A
#
# COMPACT_ATOMS: atom_id res chain seq x y z
N MET A 1 57.06 2.90 -12.12
CA MET A 1 56.13 1.75 -11.96
C MET A 1 55.44 1.81 -10.61
N LYS A 2 54.16 2.20 -10.57
CA LYS A 2 53.12 1.78 -9.62
C LYS A 2 51.87 2.58 -9.98
N LYS A 3 50.99 1.93 -10.76
CA LYS A 3 49.68 2.44 -11.18
C LYS A 3 48.78 2.49 -9.94
N SER A 4 48.37 3.67 -9.50
CA SER A 4 47.29 3.85 -8.54
C SER A 4 45.96 3.66 -9.27
N SER A 5 45.23 2.62 -8.89
CA SER A 5 43.95 2.23 -9.47
C SER A 5 42.90 3.32 -9.25
N LEU A 6 42.24 3.71 -10.35
CA LEU A 6 40.92 4.33 -10.31
C LEU A 6 39.99 3.40 -9.53
N VAL A 7 39.56 3.84 -8.34
CA VAL A 7 38.45 3.22 -7.64
C VAL A 7 37.21 3.53 -8.45
N SER A 8 36.80 2.53 -9.22
CA SER A 8 35.54 2.47 -9.94
C SER A 8 34.42 2.86 -8.98
N PHE A 9 33.67 3.90 -9.34
CA PHE A 9 32.45 4.29 -8.66
C PHE A 9 31.46 3.14 -8.92
N ALA A 10 31.46 2.15 -8.04
CA ALA A 10 30.39 1.18 -7.94
C ALA A 10 29.16 1.97 -7.52
N ALA A 11 28.43 2.48 -8.51
CA ALA A 11 27.02 2.73 -8.38
C ALA A 11 26.45 1.42 -7.83
N PHE A 12 26.09 1.42 -6.55
CA PHE A 12 25.23 0.42 -5.96
C PHE A 12 23.83 0.63 -6.59
N LEU A 13 23.73 0.34 -7.88
CA LEU A 13 22.53 -0.20 -8.49
C LEU A 13 22.40 -1.60 -7.88
N VAL A 14 21.92 -1.64 -6.64
CA VAL A 14 21.07 -2.77 -6.27
C VAL A 14 19.86 -2.58 -7.16
N LEU A 15 19.89 -3.29 -8.29
CA LEU A 15 18.66 -3.76 -8.93
C LEU A 15 17.82 -4.31 -7.78
N VAL A 16 16.87 -3.50 -7.35
CA VAL A 16 15.78 -3.96 -6.51
C VAL A 16 14.97 -4.86 -7.43
N SER A 17 15.38 -6.12 -7.56
CA SER A 17 14.45 -7.19 -7.92
C SER A 17 13.52 -7.33 -6.72
N SER A 18 12.54 -6.45 -6.68
CA SER A 18 11.37 -6.54 -5.83
C SER A 18 10.60 -7.82 -6.17
N ALA A 19 10.93 -8.89 -5.48
CA ALA A 19 9.96 -9.92 -5.14
C ALA A 19 9.96 -10.03 -3.61
N GLN A 20 9.50 -8.96 -2.95
CA GLN A 20 9.15 -9.01 -1.53
C GLN A 20 8.02 -10.03 -1.38
N ALA A 21 8.23 -11.09 -0.58
CA ALA A 21 7.21 -11.90 0.09
C ALA A 21 5.86 -12.05 -0.66
N ASN A 22 5.78 -12.92 -1.67
CA ASN A 22 4.54 -13.11 -2.46
C ASN A 22 3.43 -13.90 -1.74
N VAL A 23 3.59 -14.26 -0.45
CA VAL A 23 2.57 -15.01 0.31
C VAL A 23 2.32 -14.32 1.64
N SER A 24 1.06 -13.94 1.86
CA SER A 24 0.62 -13.42 3.15
C SER A 24 0.60 -14.53 4.18
N ILE A 25 1.52 -14.46 5.14
CA ILE A 25 1.57 -15.35 6.30
C ILE A 25 0.34 -15.26 7.22
N ARG A 26 -0.56 -14.28 7.02
CA ARG A 26 -1.79 -14.16 7.81
C ARG A 26 -2.94 -15.00 7.24
N ASN A 27 -2.95 -15.30 5.95
CA ASN A 27 -4.11 -15.95 5.32
C ASN A 27 -3.76 -16.82 4.11
N GLY A 28 -2.47 -17.11 3.89
CA GLY A 28 -1.99 -17.94 2.80
C GLY A 28 -2.35 -17.42 1.41
N ASN A 29 -2.57 -16.11 1.28
CA ASN A 29 -2.85 -15.45 0.00
C ASN A 29 -1.56 -15.29 -0.80
N PHE A 30 -1.53 -15.78 -2.05
CA PHE A 30 -0.47 -15.43 -2.99
C PHE A 30 -0.81 -14.10 -3.67
N PHE A 31 0.15 -13.17 -3.70
CA PHE A 31 0.00 -11.93 -4.45
C PHE A 31 1.26 -11.57 -5.22
N ILE A 32 1.09 -10.99 -6.40
CA ILE A 32 2.19 -10.52 -7.24
C ILE A 32 1.74 -9.34 -8.10
N GLY A 33 2.57 -8.31 -8.19
CA GLY A 33 2.30 -7.08 -8.93
C GLY A 33 3.23 -6.86 -10.11
N TYR A 34 2.72 -6.18 -11.14
CA TYR A 34 3.47 -5.75 -12.33
C TYR A 34 3.09 -4.32 -12.68
N THR A 35 4.08 -3.53 -13.11
CA THR A 35 3.85 -2.22 -13.71
C THR A 35 3.91 -2.38 -15.23
N ASP A 36 2.77 -2.30 -15.90
CA ASP A 36 2.70 -2.54 -17.35
C ASP A 36 2.93 -1.25 -18.15
N VAL A 37 2.57 -0.10 -17.58
CA VAL A 37 2.75 1.24 -18.16
C VAL A 37 3.22 2.18 -17.06
N LEU A 38 4.24 3.01 -17.33
CA LEU A 38 4.69 4.05 -16.41
C LEU A 38 5.07 5.32 -17.16
N TYR A 39 4.49 6.44 -16.73
CA TYR A 39 4.88 7.78 -17.11
C TYR A 39 5.62 8.49 -15.97
N PRO A 40 6.96 8.54 -15.99
CA PRO A 40 7.72 9.18 -14.91
C PRO A 40 7.40 10.68 -14.82
N GLY A 41 7.39 11.22 -13.60
CA GLY A 41 7.13 12.63 -13.30
C GLY A 41 5.67 13.05 -13.17
N GLY A 42 5.43 14.28 -12.70
CA GLY A 42 4.11 14.75 -12.25
C GLY A 42 3.53 13.88 -11.12
N TYR A 43 2.25 13.48 -11.24
CA TYR A 43 1.60 12.48 -10.37
C TYR A 43 1.90 11.02 -10.77
N GLU A 44 2.82 10.78 -11.70
CA GLU A 44 3.23 9.47 -12.21
C GLU A 44 2.08 8.52 -12.60
N PRO A 45 1.42 8.76 -13.75
CA PRO A 45 0.42 7.84 -14.28
C PRO A 45 1.04 6.48 -14.56
N LYS A 46 0.47 5.44 -13.96
CA LYS A 46 0.96 4.08 -14.10
C LYS A 46 -0.18 3.09 -14.12
N ILE A 47 -0.03 2.04 -14.92
CA ILE A 47 -0.89 0.86 -14.85
C ILE A 47 -0.14 -0.18 -14.04
N GLU A 48 -0.55 -0.33 -12.79
CA GLU A 48 -0.17 -1.48 -11.99
C GLU A 48 -1.32 -2.46 -11.96
N ARG A 49 -0.99 -3.73 -12.15
CA ARG A 49 -1.91 -4.84 -11.94
C ARG A 49 -1.32 -5.80 -10.94
N VAL A 50 -2.18 -6.30 -10.07
CA VAL A 50 -1.79 -7.18 -8.97
C VAL A 50 -2.73 -8.37 -8.96
N TYR A 51 -2.14 -9.57 -8.93
CA TYR A 51 -2.86 -10.80 -8.71
C TYR A 51 -2.99 -11.06 -7.21
N ASN A 52 -4.12 -11.61 -6.80
CA ASN A 52 -4.42 -12.02 -5.44
C ASN A 52 -5.21 -13.34 -5.48
N SER A 53 -4.60 -14.43 -5.01
CA SER A 53 -5.19 -15.77 -5.09
C SER A 53 -6.42 -15.99 -4.21
N LYS A 54 -6.66 -15.08 -3.25
CA LYS A 54 -7.88 -15.10 -2.42
C LYS A 54 -8.97 -14.18 -2.95
N SER A 55 -8.67 -13.38 -3.97
CA SER A 55 -9.62 -12.41 -4.48
C SER A 55 -10.62 -13.07 -5.42
N PRO A 56 -11.93 -13.04 -5.11
CA PRO A 56 -12.96 -13.44 -6.06
C PRO A 56 -13.23 -12.33 -7.10
N TYR A 57 -12.44 -11.25 -7.10
CA TYR A 57 -12.65 -10.12 -7.99
C TYR A 57 -12.34 -10.52 -9.44
N ASN A 58 -13.23 -10.13 -10.34
CA ASN A 58 -13.07 -10.36 -11.78
C ASN A 58 -12.94 -9.01 -12.50
N GLY A 59 -11.78 -8.37 -12.34
CA GLY A 59 -11.51 -7.02 -12.84
C GLY A 59 -11.33 -6.94 -14.36
N ILE A 60 -10.89 -5.79 -14.84
CA ILE A 60 -10.54 -5.53 -16.24
C ILE A 60 -9.43 -6.47 -16.72
N PHE A 61 -8.59 -6.97 -15.81
CA PHE A 61 -7.52 -7.93 -16.10
C PHE A 61 -7.91 -9.41 -15.86
N GLY A 62 -9.16 -9.70 -15.50
CA GLY A 62 -9.64 -11.07 -15.27
C GLY A 62 -9.65 -11.49 -13.79
N TRP A 63 -9.88 -12.78 -13.56
CA TRP A 63 -10.02 -13.35 -12.21
C TRP A 63 -8.75 -13.19 -11.37
N GLY A 64 -8.94 -12.72 -10.13
CA GLY A 64 -7.85 -12.53 -9.16
C GLY A 64 -6.96 -11.33 -9.46
N TRP A 65 -7.06 -10.73 -10.64
CA TRP A 65 -6.30 -9.55 -11.03
C TRP A 65 -7.11 -8.27 -10.81
N GLY A 66 -6.45 -7.24 -10.29
CA GLY A 66 -7.00 -5.90 -10.27
C GLY A 66 -5.93 -4.82 -10.37
N SER A 67 -6.39 -3.58 -10.47
CA SER A 67 -5.55 -2.38 -10.56
C SER A 67 -5.95 -1.32 -9.52
N ASP A 68 -5.04 -0.40 -9.22
CA ASP A 68 -5.32 0.77 -8.36
C ASP A 68 -6.44 1.66 -8.93
N TYR A 69 -6.64 1.63 -10.25
CA TYR A 69 -7.72 2.37 -10.93
C TYR A 69 -9.07 1.66 -10.91
N GLU A 70 -9.13 0.46 -10.34
CA GLU A 70 -10.38 -0.28 -10.09
C GLU A 70 -10.82 -0.17 -8.63
N ALA A 71 -10.19 0.73 -7.85
CA ALA A 71 -10.64 1.04 -6.51
C ALA A 71 -12.13 1.38 -6.49
N TYR A 72 -12.89 0.69 -5.63
CA TYR A 72 -14.33 0.79 -5.61
C TYR A 72 -14.86 0.93 -4.18
N LEU A 73 -15.87 1.78 -4.03
CA LEU A 73 -16.47 2.15 -2.76
C LEU A 73 -17.87 1.55 -2.64
N THR A 74 -18.13 0.80 -1.57
CA THR A 74 -19.47 0.27 -1.24
C THR A 74 -19.96 0.80 0.11
N VAL A 75 -21.25 1.12 0.17
CA VAL A 75 -21.93 1.38 1.45
C VAL A 75 -22.43 0.05 2.01
N GLU A 76 -22.02 -0.24 3.24
CA GLU A 76 -22.38 -1.47 3.96
C GLU A 76 -23.68 -1.31 4.76
N SER A 77 -24.15 -2.42 5.34
CA SER A 77 -25.44 -2.52 6.02
C SER A 77 -25.61 -1.55 7.20
N ASP A 78 -24.57 -1.37 8.02
CA ASP A 78 -24.56 -0.52 9.21
C ASP A 78 -24.10 0.92 8.92
N GLY A 79 -24.01 1.31 7.64
CA GLY A 79 -23.72 2.68 7.22
C GLY A 79 -22.23 3.05 7.19
N SER A 80 -21.34 2.09 7.44
CA SER A 80 -19.93 2.22 7.05
C SER A 80 -19.77 2.21 5.53
N VAL A 81 -18.59 2.59 5.10
CA VAL A 81 -18.14 2.53 3.73
C VAL A 81 -16.91 1.64 3.63
N LEU A 82 -16.93 0.68 2.73
CA LEU A 82 -15.78 -0.16 2.40
C LEU A 82 -15.15 0.35 1.11
N VAL A 83 -13.86 0.69 1.14
CA VAL A 83 -13.08 0.91 -0.07
C VAL A 83 -12.28 -0.36 -0.34
N SER A 84 -12.54 -0.96 -1.49
CA SER A 84 -11.82 -2.14 -1.99
C SER A 84 -10.74 -1.66 -2.95
N GLU A 85 -9.48 -1.89 -2.58
CA GLU A 85 -8.33 -1.67 -3.45
C GLU A 85 -8.19 -2.89 -4.36
N ALA A 86 -8.76 -2.84 -5.55
CA ALA A 86 -8.82 -3.99 -6.46
C ALA A 86 -7.44 -4.55 -6.83
N GLY A 87 -6.39 -3.70 -6.91
CA GLY A 87 -5.00 -4.13 -7.06
C GLY A 87 -4.51 -4.94 -5.86
N GLY A 88 -4.22 -4.28 -4.73
CA GLY A 88 -3.67 -4.96 -3.56
C GLY A 88 -4.60 -5.98 -2.87
N GLY A 89 -5.86 -6.07 -3.28
CA GLY A 89 -6.93 -6.82 -2.59
C GLY A 89 -7.18 -6.34 -1.16
N ALA A 90 -6.61 -5.18 -0.80
CA ALA A 90 -6.78 -4.59 0.51
C ALA A 90 -8.17 -3.98 0.62
N GLN A 91 -8.79 -4.14 1.77
CA GLN A 91 -10.07 -3.54 2.08
C GLN A 91 -9.90 -2.58 3.26
N ASN A 92 -10.37 -1.35 3.08
CA ASN A 92 -10.34 -0.34 4.11
C ASN A 92 -11.77 0.09 4.47
N ARG A 93 -12.16 -0.18 5.72
CA ARG A 93 -13.50 0.13 6.22
C ARG A 93 -13.50 1.45 6.96
N PHE A 94 -14.38 2.36 6.53
CA PHE A 94 -14.61 3.67 7.10
C PHE A 94 -15.92 3.66 7.87
N SER A 95 -15.87 4.03 9.15
CA SER A 95 -17.06 4.02 10.03
C SER A 95 -17.32 5.43 10.56
N ALA A 96 -18.51 5.66 11.12
CA ALA A 96 -18.75 6.89 11.88
C ALA A 96 -17.69 7.05 12.99
N PRO A 97 -17.27 8.29 13.33
CA PRO A 97 -16.23 8.52 14.34
C PRO A 97 -16.51 7.86 15.69
N THR A 98 -17.79 7.67 16.01
CA THR A 98 -18.27 6.89 17.15
C THR A 98 -19.06 5.70 16.66
N PHE A 99 -18.78 4.51 17.23
CA PHE A 99 -19.60 3.34 16.99
C PHE A 99 -21.05 3.61 17.41
N ASN A 100 -22.00 3.20 16.57
CA ASN A 100 -23.42 3.37 16.81
C ASN A 100 -24.11 2.00 16.86
N ALA A 101 -24.39 1.52 18.07
CA ALA A 101 -25.06 0.24 18.27
C ALA A 101 -26.48 0.22 17.67
N LYS A 102 -27.18 1.37 17.64
CA LYS A 102 -28.52 1.47 17.05
C LYS A 102 -28.49 1.19 15.54
N GLU A 103 -27.46 1.68 14.85
CA GLU A 103 -27.28 1.44 13.42
C GLU A 103 -26.94 -0.01 13.11
N LEU A 104 -26.11 -0.63 13.96
CA LEU A 104 -25.83 -2.06 13.87
C LEU A 104 -27.12 -2.88 14.06
N GLU A 105 -27.88 -2.62 15.12
CA GLU A 105 -29.11 -3.35 15.40
C GLU A 105 -30.18 -3.14 14.33
N ALA A 106 -30.28 -1.93 13.76
CA ALA A 106 -31.18 -1.66 12.63
C ALA A 106 -30.80 -2.51 11.41
N ALA A 107 -29.50 -2.58 11.08
CA ALA A 107 -28.99 -3.43 10.00
C ALA A 107 -29.29 -4.91 10.25
N VAL A 108 -29.04 -5.40 11.47
CA VAL A 108 -29.33 -6.79 11.86
C VAL A 108 -30.83 -7.09 11.74
N ALA A 109 -31.69 -6.21 12.25
CA ALA A 109 -33.13 -6.39 12.18
C ALA A 109 -33.64 -6.42 10.73
N GLN A 110 -33.13 -5.54 9.87
CA GLN A 110 -33.52 -5.50 8.45
C GLN A 110 -33.12 -6.78 7.72
N ILE A 111 -31.86 -7.22 7.86
CA ILE A 111 -31.37 -8.45 7.21
C ILE A 111 -32.14 -9.67 7.71
N ALA A 112 -32.33 -9.79 9.03
CA ALA A 112 -33.05 -10.89 9.64
C ALA A 112 -34.52 -10.94 9.20
N SER A 113 -35.20 -9.79 9.13
CA SER A 113 -36.57 -9.72 8.64
C SER A 113 -36.68 -10.19 7.18
N VAL A 114 -35.78 -9.74 6.30
CA VAL A 114 -35.76 -10.18 4.90
C VAL A 114 -35.48 -11.67 4.77
N ALA A 115 -34.52 -12.20 5.54
CA ALA A 115 -34.21 -13.63 5.54
C ALA A 115 -35.41 -14.47 5.99
N GLN A 116 -36.15 -14.01 7.01
CA GLN A 116 -37.35 -14.69 7.49
C GLN A 116 -38.49 -14.66 6.46
N HIS A 117 -38.80 -13.48 5.88
CA HIS A 117 -39.83 -13.35 4.83
C HIS A 117 -39.47 -14.13 3.56
N ALA A 118 -38.18 -14.28 3.26
CA ALA A 118 -37.69 -15.08 2.15
C ALA A 118 -37.76 -16.61 2.42
N GLY A 119 -38.19 -17.04 3.60
CA GLY A 119 -38.24 -18.46 3.98
C GLY A 119 -36.87 -19.08 4.24
N ALA A 120 -35.80 -18.28 4.37
CA ALA A 120 -34.46 -18.79 4.64
C ALA A 120 -34.26 -19.21 6.11
N ILE A 121 -35.16 -18.80 7.00
CA ILE A 121 -35.11 -19.08 8.44
C ILE A 121 -36.53 -19.41 8.92
N GLY A 122 -36.71 -20.61 9.49
CA GLY A 122 -38.03 -21.14 9.83
C GLY A 122 -38.42 -21.06 11.31
N SER A 123 -37.47 -21.21 12.23
CA SER A 123 -37.76 -21.24 13.68
C SER A 123 -37.22 -20.02 14.44
N GLY A 124 -37.85 -19.69 15.58
CA GLY A 124 -37.40 -18.60 16.46
C GLY A 124 -35.97 -18.79 16.98
N ALA A 125 -35.56 -20.03 17.28
CA ALA A 125 -34.21 -20.34 17.71
C ALA A 125 -33.16 -20.14 16.59
N GLN A 126 -33.50 -20.52 15.34
CA GLN A 126 -32.64 -20.25 14.19
C GLN A 126 -32.48 -18.75 13.94
N LEU A 127 -33.57 -17.99 14.09
CA LEU A 127 -33.57 -16.53 13.93
C LEU A 127 -32.66 -15.85 14.96
N GLU A 128 -32.70 -16.25 16.22
CA GLU A 128 -31.84 -15.65 17.25
C GLU A 128 -30.36 -16.02 17.06
N SER A 129 -30.06 -17.26 16.64
CA SER A 129 -28.71 -17.65 16.26
C SER A 129 -28.19 -16.83 15.07
N TYR A 130 -29.02 -16.63 14.05
CA TYR A 130 -28.68 -15.84 12.87
C TYR A 130 -28.45 -14.36 13.21
N LYS A 131 -29.33 -13.74 14.00
CA LYS A 131 -29.14 -12.37 14.49
C LYS A 131 -27.84 -12.24 15.31
N LYS A 132 -27.53 -13.23 16.15
CA LYS A 132 -26.26 -13.25 16.90
C LYS A 132 -25.05 -13.25 15.94
N GLN A 133 -25.07 -14.09 14.90
CA GLN A 133 -24.00 -14.10 13.90
C GLN A 133 -23.88 -12.76 13.18
N LEU A 134 -24.99 -12.17 12.73
CA LEU A 134 -25.01 -10.84 12.10
C LEU A 134 -24.42 -9.75 13.01
N ARG A 135 -24.66 -9.81 14.32
CA ARG A 135 -24.06 -8.86 15.29
C ARG A 135 -22.56 -9.05 15.45
N THR A 136 -22.13 -10.30 15.62
CA THR A 136 -20.75 -10.61 16.06
C THR A 136 -19.74 -10.80 14.93
N ASN A 137 -20.21 -10.88 13.68
CA ASN A 137 -19.37 -11.08 12.50
C ASN A 137 -19.77 -10.09 11.39
N ALA A 138 -18.95 -9.05 11.20
CA ALA A 138 -19.21 -8.00 10.21
C ALA A 138 -19.15 -8.52 8.76
N GLU A 139 -18.24 -9.45 8.46
CA GLU A 139 -18.12 -10.06 7.13
C GLU A 139 -19.39 -10.83 6.78
N PHE A 140 -19.85 -11.70 7.68
CA PHE A 140 -21.11 -12.45 7.50
C PHE A 140 -22.29 -11.52 7.29
N ARG A 141 -22.40 -10.47 8.12
CA ARG A 141 -23.47 -9.47 8.00
C ARG A 141 -23.48 -8.79 6.64
N ASN A 142 -22.32 -8.38 6.14
CA ASN A 142 -22.23 -7.67 4.87
C ASN A 142 -22.36 -8.60 3.66
N ASN A 143 -21.99 -9.87 3.78
CA ASN A 143 -22.26 -10.89 2.77
C ASN A 143 -23.76 -11.15 2.63
N GLU A 144 -24.47 -11.29 3.76
CA GLU A 144 -25.94 -11.45 3.74
C GLU A 144 -26.64 -10.20 3.18
N TRP A 145 -26.21 -9.00 3.59
CA TRP A 145 -26.69 -7.75 3.01
C TRP A 145 -26.51 -7.70 1.49
N SER A 146 -25.30 -8.01 1.01
CA SER A 146 -24.97 -7.99 -0.42
C SER A 146 -25.79 -9.03 -1.19
N LYS A 147 -25.99 -10.23 -0.62
CA LYS A 147 -26.86 -11.28 -1.18
C LYS A 147 -28.28 -10.76 -1.38
N TRP A 148 -28.89 -10.19 -0.36
CA TRP A 148 -30.28 -9.71 -0.44
C TRP A 148 -30.43 -8.49 -1.34
N ARG A 149 -29.41 -7.63 -1.40
CA ARG A 149 -29.35 -6.52 -2.37
C ARG A 149 -29.30 -7.02 -3.81
N ALA A 150 -28.48 -8.02 -4.10
CA ALA A 150 -28.39 -8.62 -5.44
C ALA A 150 -29.72 -9.24 -5.89
N GLN A 151 -30.55 -9.69 -4.95
CA GLN A 151 -31.90 -10.20 -5.21
C GLN A 151 -32.99 -9.11 -5.20
N GLY A 152 -32.64 -7.84 -5.03
CA GLY A 152 -33.59 -6.71 -4.97
C GLY A 152 -34.47 -6.68 -3.71
N LYS A 153 -34.20 -7.52 -2.71
CA LYS A 153 -34.99 -7.59 -1.46
C LYS A 153 -34.59 -6.53 -0.43
N ILE A 154 -33.39 -5.98 -0.58
CA ILE A 154 -32.88 -4.86 0.23
C ILE A 154 -32.43 -3.74 -0.70
N GLN A 155 -32.80 -2.51 -0.38
CA GLN A 155 -32.36 -1.33 -1.11
C GLN A 155 -30.96 -0.89 -0.68
N ALA A 156 -30.23 -0.25 -1.60
CA ALA A 156 -28.94 0.34 -1.28
C ALA A 156 -29.10 1.41 -0.19
N ARG A 157 -28.31 1.30 0.87
CA ARG A 157 -28.26 2.31 1.92
C ARG A 157 -27.65 3.60 1.37
N LYS A 158 -28.34 4.71 1.54
CA LYS A 158 -27.85 6.05 1.18
C LYS A 158 -27.37 6.77 2.42
N LEU A 159 -26.21 7.42 2.31
CA LEU A 159 -25.66 8.25 3.38
C LEU A 159 -26.01 9.72 3.12
N PRO A 160 -26.25 10.52 4.18
CA PRO A 160 -26.56 11.93 4.00
C PRO A 160 -25.34 12.70 3.47
N VAL A 161 -25.59 13.68 2.60
CA VAL A 161 -24.54 14.59 2.11
C VAL A 161 -23.87 15.29 3.29
N GLY A 162 -22.55 15.35 3.27
CA GLY A 162 -21.74 15.92 4.36
C GLY A 162 -21.38 14.92 5.46
N ALA A 163 -21.92 13.68 5.44
CA ALA A 163 -21.50 12.64 6.38
C ALA A 163 -19.98 12.41 6.27
N LYS A 164 -19.33 12.29 7.44
CA LYS A 164 -17.91 12.00 7.56
C LYS A 164 -17.70 10.65 8.23
N LEU A 165 -16.91 9.81 7.56
CA LEU A 165 -16.51 8.49 8.04
C LEU A 165 -14.99 8.44 8.14
N VAL A 166 -14.44 7.71 9.10
CA VAL A 166 -12.99 7.66 9.36
C VAL A 166 -12.48 6.23 9.39
N SER A 167 -11.19 6.07 9.09
CA SER A 167 -10.44 4.83 9.27
C SER A 167 -9.02 5.14 9.72
N ASN A 168 -8.44 4.24 10.52
CA ASN A 168 -7.08 4.26 11.03
C ASN A 168 -6.32 2.96 10.73
N ARG A 169 -6.89 2.06 9.91
CA ARG A 169 -6.37 0.71 9.65
C ARG A 169 -5.01 0.68 8.93
N PHE A 170 -4.75 1.67 8.08
CA PHE A 170 -3.50 1.80 7.32
C PHE A 170 -2.80 3.13 7.62
N ALA A 171 -3.58 4.20 7.59
CA ALA A 171 -3.24 5.55 8.02
C ALA A 171 -4.56 6.22 8.40
N PHE A 172 -4.50 7.38 9.05
CA PHE A 172 -5.71 8.16 9.28
C PHE A 172 -6.25 8.69 7.95
N GLN A 173 -7.46 8.25 7.62
CA GLN A 173 -8.15 8.61 6.41
C GLN A 173 -9.60 8.92 6.74
N TRP A 174 -10.25 9.72 5.91
CA TRP A 174 -11.67 9.98 6.03
C TRP A 174 -12.36 10.01 4.67
N ILE A 175 -13.65 9.70 4.68
CA ILE A 175 -14.54 9.84 3.55
C ILE A 175 -15.56 10.92 3.87
N THR A 176 -15.76 11.83 2.94
CA THR A 176 -16.87 12.80 2.96
C THR A 176 -17.86 12.44 1.87
N VAL A 177 -19.14 12.31 2.23
CA VAL A 177 -20.22 12.11 1.27
C VAL A 177 -20.55 13.45 0.61
N THR A 178 -20.59 13.46 -0.72
CA THR A 178 -20.89 14.65 -1.53
C THR A 178 -22.22 14.48 -2.25
N LYS A 179 -22.72 15.52 -2.91
CA LYS A 179 -23.92 15.44 -3.75
C LYS A 179 -23.81 14.41 -4.87
N ASN A 180 -22.59 14.21 -5.39
CA ASN A 180 -22.34 13.43 -6.62
C ASN A 180 -21.57 12.12 -6.37
N GLY A 181 -21.34 11.74 -5.11
CA GLY A 181 -20.51 10.59 -4.76
C GLY A 181 -19.72 10.81 -3.48
N TYR A 182 -18.44 10.45 -3.47
CA TYR A 182 -17.63 10.41 -2.25
C TYR A 182 -16.25 10.99 -2.48
N VAL A 183 -15.65 11.59 -1.45
CA VAL A 183 -14.24 11.97 -1.46
C VAL A 183 -13.53 11.29 -0.31
N ARG A 184 -12.59 10.41 -0.62
CA ARG A 184 -11.62 9.87 0.33
C ARG A 184 -10.44 10.82 0.43
N SER A 185 -9.95 11.01 1.65
CA SER A 185 -8.81 11.88 1.95
C SER A 185 -7.89 11.24 2.98
N THR A 186 -6.60 11.48 2.83
CA THR A 186 -5.57 11.07 3.79
C THR A 186 -5.10 12.27 4.61
N ASP A 187 -4.53 12.01 5.78
CA ASP A 187 -3.88 13.03 6.61
C ASP A 187 -2.67 13.70 5.93
N THR A 188 -2.06 13.04 4.95
CA THR A 188 -1.01 13.60 4.09
C THR A 188 -1.53 14.56 3.01
N GLY A 189 -2.84 14.62 2.80
CA GLY A 189 -3.51 15.49 1.84
C GLY A 189 -3.71 14.91 0.44
N ARG A 190 -3.50 13.60 0.25
CA ARG A 190 -3.96 12.90 -0.96
C ARG A 190 -5.48 12.79 -0.92
N THR A 191 -6.11 12.94 -2.07
CA THR A 191 -7.56 12.82 -2.22
C THR A 191 -7.92 11.93 -3.39
N GLU A 192 -9.05 11.26 -3.26
CA GLU A 192 -9.64 10.41 -4.29
C GLU A 192 -11.14 10.67 -4.35
N THR A 193 -11.63 10.95 -5.55
CA THR A 193 -13.04 11.23 -5.80
C THR A 193 -13.67 10.00 -6.42
N PHE A 194 -14.82 9.60 -5.89
CA PHE A 194 -15.64 8.50 -6.39
C PHE A 194 -17.01 9.04 -6.81
N ASP A 195 -17.61 8.44 -7.83
CA ASP A 195 -18.98 8.75 -8.24
C ASP A 195 -20.02 8.18 -7.26
N ALA A 196 -21.30 8.45 -7.50
CA ALA A 196 -22.41 7.96 -6.68
C ALA A 196 -22.54 6.43 -6.68
N ASN A 197 -22.00 5.76 -7.69
CA ASN A 197 -21.94 4.30 -7.77
C ASN A 197 -20.68 3.75 -7.08
N GLY A 198 -19.76 4.59 -6.61
CA GLY A 198 -18.53 4.17 -5.94
C GLY A 198 -17.34 3.91 -6.85
N ARG A 199 -17.40 4.28 -8.13
CA ARG A 199 -16.26 4.16 -9.07
C ARG A 199 -15.31 5.35 -8.92
N ILE A 200 -14.00 5.10 -8.94
CA ILE A 200 -12.99 6.17 -8.81
C ILE A 200 -12.92 7.05 -10.07
N LEU A 201 -13.07 8.35 -9.90
CA LEU A 201 -13.03 9.34 -10.99
C LEU A 201 -11.71 10.09 -11.05
N LYS A 202 -11.08 10.34 -9.90
CA LYS A 202 -9.90 11.19 -9.79
C LYS A 202 -9.06 10.82 -8.59
N VAL A 203 -7.74 10.90 -8.75
CA VAL A 203 -6.74 10.84 -7.69
C VAL A 203 -5.92 12.13 -7.74
N GLN A 204 -5.62 12.76 -6.60
CA GLN A 204 -4.89 14.03 -6.55
C GLN A 204 -4.03 14.17 -5.28
N ASP A 205 -2.82 14.72 -5.41
CA ASP A 205 -1.99 15.13 -4.26
C ASP A 205 -2.30 16.55 -3.77
N LYS A 206 -1.68 16.93 -2.66
CA LYS A 206 -1.79 18.26 -2.06
C LYS A 206 -1.11 19.37 -2.86
N ASN A 207 -0.23 19.03 -3.82
CA ASN A 207 0.36 19.98 -4.76
C ASN A 207 -0.56 20.25 -5.95
N GLY A 208 -1.67 19.52 -6.07
CA GLY A 208 -2.64 19.66 -7.14
C GLY A 208 -2.36 18.78 -8.36
N ASN A 209 -1.28 17.97 -8.34
CA ASN A 209 -1.04 16.99 -9.39
C ASN A 209 -2.12 15.90 -9.32
N PHE A 210 -2.64 15.47 -10.48
CA PHE A 210 -3.80 14.58 -10.50
C PHE A 210 -3.80 13.62 -11.67
N ILE A 211 -4.62 12.57 -11.52
CA ILE A 211 -5.03 11.63 -12.56
C ILE A 211 -6.56 11.58 -12.56
N ASN A 212 -7.16 11.73 -13.74
CA ASN A 212 -8.59 11.56 -14.00
C ASN A 212 -8.84 10.27 -14.77
N LEU A 213 -9.97 9.64 -14.48
CA LEU A 213 -10.46 8.45 -15.14
C LEU A 213 -11.79 8.80 -15.84
N ALA A 214 -11.89 8.44 -17.12
CA ALA A 214 -13.11 8.54 -17.89
C ALA A 214 -13.66 7.15 -18.19
N TYR A 215 -14.97 7.00 -18.09
CA TYR A 215 -15.68 5.74 -18.30
C TYR A 215 -16.52 5.81 -19.57
N ASN A 216 -16.57 4.70 -20.31
CA ASN A 216 -17.48 4.56 -21.44
C ASN A 216 -18.93 4.28 -20.98
N ARG A 217 -19.85 4.13 -21.94
CA ARG A 217 -21.27 3.86 -21.67
C ARG A 217 -21.53 2.55 -20.92
N ASP A 218 -20.65 1.56 -21.09
CA ASP A 218 -20.72 0.27 -20.39
C ASP A 218 -20.13 0.34 -18.97
N GLY A 219 -19.66 1.52 -18.56
CA GLY A 219 -19.08 1.76 -17.25
C GLY A 219 -17.67 1.20 -17.06
N LYS A 220 -16.94 0.94 -18.14
CA LYS A 220 -15.52 0.54 -18.14
C LYS A 220 -14.61 1.74 -18.36
N ILE A 221 -13.39 1.69 -17.82
CA ILE A 221 -12.40 2.77 -17.95
C ILE A 221 -11.96 2.85 -19.42
N GLU A 222 -12.22 3.97 -20.08
CA GLU A 222 -11.83 4.18 -21.48
C GLU A 222 -10.52 4.96 -21.58
N LYS A 223 -10.33 5.93 -20.67
CA LYS A 223 -9.19 6.84 -20.70
C LYS A 223 -8.72 7.19 -19.30
N ILE A 224 -7.41 7.16 -19.11
CA ILE A 224 -6.73 7.69 -17.93
C ILE A 224 -5.88 8.87 -18.39
N GLN A 225 -5.97 10.00 -17.69
CA GLN A 225 -5.31 11.23 -18.08
C GLN A 225 -4.79 12.00 -16.87
N ASP A 226 -3.58 12.53 -16.96
CA ASP A 226 -2.98 13.30 -15.87
C ASP A 226 -3.04 14.82 -16.07
N ASN A 227 -2.56 15.56 -15.08
CA ASN A 227 -2.49 17.02 -15.11
C ASN A 227 -1.45 17.59 -16.10
N LEU A 228 -0.61 16.75 -16.70
CA LEU A 228 0.31 17.11 -17.79
C LEU A 228 -0.24 16.72 -19.17
N ASN A 229 -1.53 16.34 -19.25
CA ASN A 229 -2.24 15.95 -20.46
C ASN A 229 -1.73 14.65 -21.11
N ARG A 230 -0.96 13.83 -20.39
CA ARG A 230 -0.55 12.49 -20.83
C ARG A 230 -1.73 11.54 -20.74
N LYS A 231 -1.92 10.69 -21.75
CA LYS A 231 -3.11 9.82 -21.87
C LYS A 231 -2.77 8.34 -22.04
N MET A 232 -3.61 7.50 -21.45
CA MET A 232 -3.66 6.06 -21.70
C MET A 232 -5.08 5.68 -22.12
N TYR A 233 -5.20 4.94 -23.20
CA TYR A 233 -6.47 4.43 -23.70
C TYR A 233 -6.56 2.92 -23.54
N LEU A 234 -7.68 2.44 -23.00
CA LEU A 234 -7.91 1.02 -22.74
C LEU A 234 -8.86 0.47 -23.80
N SER A 235 -8.47 -0.63 -24.44
CA SER A 235 -9.32 -1.38 -25.38
C SER A 235 -9.66 -2.75 -24.79
N TYR A 236 -10.88 -3.21 -25.03
CA TYR A 236 -11.43 -4.41 -24.42
C TYR A 236 -11.81 -5.46 -25.46
N ASN A 237 -11.50 -6.72 -25.14
CA ASN A 237 -11.95 -7.86 -25.93
C ASN A 237 -13.45 -8.15 -25.73
N LYS A 238 -13.96 -9.16 -26.44
CA LYS A 238 -15.38 -9.60 -26.36
C LYS A 238 -15.80 -10.14 -24.99
N LEU A 239 -14.86 -10.63 -24.17
CA LEU A 239 -15.11 -11.04 -22.78
C LEU A 239 -15.16 -9.83 -21.82
N GLY A 240 -14.94 -8.63 -22.34
CA GLY A 240 -14.89 -7.40 -21.57
C GLY A 240 -13.62 -7.22 -20.75
N LYS A 241 -12.53 -7.93 -21.08
CA LYS A 241 -11.21 -7.79 -20.47
C LYS A 241 -10.31 -6.90 -21.30
N VAL A 242 -9.41 -6.16 -20.67
CA VAL A 242 -8.51 -5.23 -21.36
C VAL A 242 -7.54 -6.04 -22.21
N GLU A 243 -7.51 -5.82 -23.52
CA GLU A 243 -6.59 -6.54 -24.43
C GLU A 243 -5.39 -5.69 -24.84
N LYS A 244 -5.55 -4.36 -24.75
CA LYS A 244 -4.53 -3.41 -25.12
C LYS A 244 -4.64 -2.13 -24.30
N ILE A 245 -3.51 -1.62 -23.85
CA ILE A 245 -3.39 -0.26 -23.30
C ILE A 245 -2.43 0.51 -24.20
N GLN A 246 -2.96 1.54 -24.84
CA GLN A 246 -2.20 2.45 -25.68
C GLN A 246 -1.77 3.66 -24.86
N ALA A 247 -0.48 3.74 -24.59
CA ALA A 247 0.19 4.94 -24.13
C ALA A 247 0.69 5.75 -25.35
N GLU A 248 1.02 7.02 -25.14
CA GLU A 248 1.72 7.92 -26.07
C GLU A 248 3.08 7.36 -26.54
N ASN A 249 3.61 7.95 -27.62
CA ASN A 249 4.88 7.55 -28.25
C ASN A 249 4.94 6.07 -28.67
N ASN A 250 3.80 5.51 -29.11
CA ASN A 250 3.65 4.11 -29.54
C ASN A 250 3.99 3.08 -28.45
N LYS A 251 4.02 3.46 -27.17
CA LYS A 251 4.14 2.52 -26.06
C LYS A 251 2.83 1.75 -25.89
N ILE A 252 2.90 0.43 -25.97
CA ILE A 252 1.73 -0.45 -25.93
C ILE A 252 1.98 -1.57 -24.93
N ALA A 253 1.03 -1.75 -24.00
CA ALA A 253 0.90 -2.99 -23.24
C ALA A 253 -0.19 -3.88 -23.87
N GLU A 254 0.04 -5.18 -23.92
CA GLU A 254 -0.84 -6.17 -24.56
C GLU A 254 -1.18 -7.30 -23.59
N TYR A 255 -2.41 -7.82 -23.68
CA TYR A 255 -2.90 -8.89 -22.81
C TYR A 255 -3.72 -9.90 -23.61
N ARG A 256 -3.60 -11.18 -23.25
CA ARG A 256 -4.42 -12.25 -23.85
C ARG A 256 -5.00 -13.13 -22.77
N TYR A 257 -6.09 -13.79 -23.11
CA TYR A 257 -6.93 -14.53 -22.19
C TYR A 257 -7.27 -15.89 -22.77
N ASN A 258 -7.56 -16.85 -21.90
CA ASN A 258 -8.24 -18.08 -22.29
C ASN A 258 -9.77 -17.88 -22.30
N ASP A 259 -10.51 -18.92 -22.69
CA ASP A 259 -11.97 -18.88 -22.81
C ASP A 259 -12.71 -18.69 -21.48
N LEU A 260 -12.03 -18.91 -20.34
CA LEU A 260 -12.56 -18.64 -19.00
C LEU A 260 -12.35 -17.18 -18.54
N GLY A 261 -11.71 -16.36 -19.37
CA GLY A 261 -11.37 -14.97 -19.03
C GLY A 261 -10.18 -14.86 -18.07
N GLU A 262 -9.38 -15.91 -17.93
CA GLU A 262 -8.12 -15.88 -17.17
C GLU A 262 -7.00 -15.38 -18.08
N MET A 263 -6.23 -14.41 -17.61
CA MET A 263 -5.14 -13.80 -18.39
C MET A 263 -4.02 -14.80 -18.59
N SER A 264 -3.77 -15.24 -19.83
CA SER A 264 -2.74 -16.23 -20.17
C SER A 264 -1.41 -15.60 -20.58
N TYR A 265 -1.42 -14.32 -20.97
CA TYR A 265 -0.26 -13.60 -21.47
C TYR A 265 -0.37 -12.11 -21.16
N SER A 266 0.78 -11.48 -20.90
CA SER A 266 0.92 -10.03 -20.87
C SER A 266 2.28 -9.59 -21.43
N ARG A 267 2.33 -8.43 -22.08
CA ARG A 267 3.55 -7.70 -22.44
C ARG A 267 3.44 -6.25 -21.97
N ASP A 268 4.43 -5.77 -21.22
CA ASP A 268 4.48 -4.37 -20.78
C ASP A 268 5.04 -3.42 -21.87
N THR A 269 5.07 -2.12 -21.57
CA THR A 269 5.58 -1.11 -22.52
C THR A 269 7.10 -1.13 -22.72
N ASP A 270 7.84 -1.85 -21.89
CA ASP A 270 9.29 -2.00 -21.98
C ASP A 270 9.68 -3.33 -22.67
N GLY A 271 8.67 -4.14 -23.05
CA GLY A 271 8.84 -5.37 -23.81
C GLY A 271 8.97 -6.63 -22.95
N ASN A 272 8.84 -6.53 -21.62
CA ASN A 272 8.86 -7.72 -20.77
C ASN A 272 7.59 -8.52 -20.99
N VAL A 273 7.76 -9.82 -21.22
CA VAL A 273 6.71 -10.79 -21.47
C VAL A 273 6.54 -11.70 -20.26
N TYR A 274 5.28 -11.95 -19.91
CA TYR A 274 4.86 -12.93 -18.92
C TYR A 274 3.79 -13.85 -19.48
N THR A 275 3.84 -15.13 -19.10
CA THR A 275 2.79 -16.13 -19.37
C THR A 275 2.24 -16.68 -18.07
N TYR A 276 0.96 -17.04 -18.04
CA TYR A 276 0.29 -17.49 -16.84
C TYR A 276 -0.46 -18.80 -17.09
N LYS A 277 -0.37 -19.74 -16.16
CA LYS A 277 -1.18 -20.96 -16.15
C LYS A 277 -2.02 -21.02 -14.89
N PHE A 278 -3.29 -21.33 -15.06
CA PHE A 278 -4.26 -21.47 -13.99
C PHE A 278 -4.60 -22.94 -13.75
N SER A 279 -5.14 -23.23 -12.57
CA SER A 279 -5.57 -24.57 -12.20
C SER A 279 -6.70 -25.07 -13.11
N SER A 280 -6.62 -26.33 -13.54
CA SER A 280 -7.61 -26.95 -14.44
C SER A 280 -8.96 -27.24 -13.77
N ASP A 281 -9.02 -27.14 -12.44
CA ASP A 281 -10.21 -27.38 -11.62
C ASP A 281 -11.18 -26.18 -11.56
N LYS A 282 -11.01 -25.19 -12.44
CA LYS A 282 -11.84 -23.98 -12.56
C LYS A 282 -11.90 -23.14 -11.28
N ARG A 283 -10.90 -23.26 -10.41
CA ARG A 283 -10.77 -22.42 -9.21
C ARG A 283 -10.08 -21.08 -9.45
N HIS A 284 -9.62 -20.83 -10.68
CA HIS A 284 -8.92 -19.60 -11.05
C HIS A 284 -7.64 -19.33 -10.25
N ASN A 285 -7.02 -20.38 -9.70
CA ASN A 285 -5.76 -20.28 -8.98
C ASN A 285 -4.59 -20.26 -9.98
N LEU A 286 -3.78 -19.19 -9.96
CA LEU A 286 -2.53 -19.10 -10.71
C LEU A 286 -1.50 -20.09 -10.16
N VAL A 287 -1.07 -21.05 -10.99
CA VAL A 287 -0.15 -22.14 -10.62
C VAL A 287 1.24 -22.02 -11.24
N GLU A 288 1.39 -21.26 -12.33
CA GLU A 288 2.69 -21.04 -12.97
C GLU A 288 2.77 -19.66 -13.64
N ILE A 289 3.90 -19.00 -13.47
CA ILE A 289 4.27 -17.75 -14.15
C ILE A 289 5.54 -18.02 -14.95
N GLY A 290 5.51 -17.74 -16.25
CA GLY A 290 6.67 -17.79 -17.13
C GLY A 290 7.20 -16.38 -17.43
N TYR A 291 8.53 -16.26 -17.58
CA TYR A 291 9.24 -15.00 -17.79
C TYR A 291 9.93 -14.96 -19.15
N SER A 292 10.39 -13.76 -19.55
CA SER A 292 11.02 -13.53 -20.86
C SER A 292 12.31 -14.34 -21.08
N ASP A 293 13.03 -14.66 -20.01
CA ASP A 293 14.23 -15.49 -20.01
C ASP A 293 13.92 -17.01 -19.99
N LYS A 294 12.65 -17.39 -20.16
CA LYS A 294 12.12 -18.77 -20.12
C LYS A 294 12.17 -19.44 -18.75
N THR A 295 12.58 -18.72 -17.69
CA THR A 295 12.44 -19.22 -16.31
C THR A 295 10.97 -19.20 -15.87
N THR A 296 10.64 -19.91 -14.80
CA THR A 296 9.27 -20.00 -14.28
C THR A 296 9.25 -19.91 -12.76
N MET A 297 8.14 -19.40 -12.21
CA MET A 297 7.74 -19.56 -10.81
C MET A 297 6.52 -20.47 -10.75
N LYS A 298 6.45 -21.36 -9.77
CA LYS A 298 5.32 -22.29 -9.58
C LYS A 298 4.71 -22.13 -8.20
N ILE A 299 3.38 -22.19 -8.14
CA ILE A 299 2.61 -22.05 -6.91
C ILE A 299 1.73 -23.29 -6.75
N ALA A 300 1.83 -23.93 -5.59
CA ALA A 300 0.94 -25.01 -5.18
C ALA A 300 0.03 -24.52 -4.06
N TYR A 301 -1.22 -24.96 -4.08
CA TYR A 301 -2.23 -24.62 -3.08
C TYR A 301 -2.72 -25.89 -2.38
N TRP A 302 -3.16 -25.72 -1.15
CA TRP A 302 -3.96 -26.74 -0.48
C TRP A 302 -5.39 -26.80 -1.07
N GLY A 303 -6.16 -27.81 -0.65
CA GLY A 303 -7.57 -27.93 -0.99
C GLY A 303 -8.46 -26.92 -0.25
N ARG A 304 -9.77 -26.97 -0.53
CA ARG A 304 -10.79 -26.13 0.13
C ARG A 304 -10.87 -26.34 1.64
N ASP A 305 -10.54 -27.54 2.10
CA ASP A 305 -10.44 -27.91 3.52
C ASP A 305 -9.41 -27.05 4.29
N LYS A 306 -8.40 -26.54 3.59
CA LYS A 306 -7.41 -25.58 4.10
C LYS A 306 -7.53 -24.23 3.41
N LEU A 307 -8.76 -23.87 3.04
CA LEU A 307 -9.14 -22.58 2.46
C LEU A 307 -8.39 -22.24 1.17
N GLU A 308 -7.74 -23.19 0.52
CA GLU A 308 -6.87 -22.95 -0.65
C GLU A 308 -5.68 -22.05 -0.32
N ASN A 309 -5.14 -22.16 0.90
CA ASN A 309 -3.93 -21.45 1.26
C ASN A 309 -2.75 -21.97 0.43
N VAL A 310 -1.80 -21.08 0.11
CA VAL A 310 -0.56 -21.47 -0.59
C VAL A 310 0.17 -22.54 0.22
N LYS A 311 0.43 -23.67 -0.42
CA LYS A 311 1.18 -24.80 0.12
C LYS A 311 2.68 -24.63 -0.11
N SER A 312 3.07 -24.23 -1.31
CA SER A 312 4.46 -23.93 -1.63
C SER A 312 4.60 -22.99 -2.81
N VAL A 313 5.74 -22.29 -2.83
CA VAL A 313 6.20 -21.49 -3.98
C VAL A 313 7.58 -21.99 -4.37
N LYS A 314 7.76 -22.34 -5.64
CA LYS A 314 9.07 -22.59 -6.24
C LYS A 314 9.45 -21.38 -7.07
N ASP A 315 10.52 -20.70 -6.68
CA ASP A 315 11.00 -19.49 -7.34
C ASP A 315 11.86 -19.82 -8.58
N ARG A 316 12.24 -18.79 -9.34
CA ARG A 316 12.98 -18.88 -10.61
C ARG A 316 14.39 -19.45 -10.45
N ASP A 317 14.98 -19.28 -9.27
CA ASP A 317 16.27 -19.88 -8.88
C ASP A 317 16.14 -21.34 -8.42
N ASN A 318 14.93 -21.91 -8.50
CA ASN A 318 14.53 -23.23 -8.01
C ASN A 318 14.48 -23.41 -6.49
N SER A 319 14.72 -22.36 -5.69
CA SER A 319 14.43 -22.40 -4.26
C SER A 319 12.95 -22.66 -4.00
N ILE A 320 12.64 -23.33 -2.90
CA ILE A 320 11.27 -23.72 -2.55
C ILE A 320 10.94 -23.18 -1.17
N THR A 321 9.84 -22.42 -1.06
CA THR A 321 9.25 -22.04 0.23
C THR A 321 7.99 -22.87 0.46
N GLU A 322 7.92 -23.59 1.59
CA GLU A 322 6.77 -24.40 2.00
C GLU A 322 6.04 -23.76 3.19
N TYR A 323 4.72 -23.93 3.23
CA TYR A 323 3.85 -23.33 4.24
C TYR A 323 2.91 -24.35 4.88
N THR A 324 2.80 -24.30 6.21
CA THR A 324 1.79 -25.03 6.99
C THR A 324 0.85 -24.07 7.71
N TYR A 325 -0.39 -24.50 7.97
CA TYR A 325 -1.41 -23.69 8.63
C TYR A 325 -2.18 -24.53 9.64
N ASP A 326 -2.08 -24.12 10.90
CA ASP A 326 -2.65 -24.79 12.06
C ASP A 326 -3.30 -23.77 13.01
N LYS A 327 -3.92 -24.24 14.09
CA LYS A 327 -4.38 -23.39 15.18
C LYS A 327 -3.33 -23.33 16.29
N VAL A 328 -3.30 -22.23 17.03
CA VAL A 328 -2.50 -22.16 18.25
C VAL A 328 -3.20 -23.00 19.32
N PRO A 329 -2.52 -23.98 19.95
CA PRO A 329 -3.12 -24.82 20.98
C PRO A 329 -3.74 -23.99 22.11
N GLY A 330 -4.98 -24.31 22.48
CA GLY A 330 -5.72 -23.60 23.54
C GLY A 330 -6.34 -22.26 23.12
N GLU A 331 -6.07 -21.75 21.92
CA GLU A 331 -6.58 -20.46 21.45
C GLU A 331 -7.69 -20.65 20.39
N LYS A 332 -8.91 -20.22 20.71
CA LYS A 332 -10.10 -20.45 19.88
C LYS A 332 -10.04 -19.76 18.51
N ASN A 333 -9.65 -18.48 18.50
CA ASN A 333 -9.56 -17.63 17.30
C ASN A 333 -8.08 -17.33 17.04
N SER A 334 -7.40 -18.28 16.40
CA SER A 334 -5.96 -18.21 16.19
C SER A 334 -5.53 -18.82 14.87
N LEU A 335 -4.32 -18.45 14.45
CA LEU A 335 -3.63 -19.03 13.30
C LEU A 335 -2.17 -19.24 13.65
N LYS A 336 -1.65 -20.43 13.36
CA LYS A 336 -0.23 -20.76 13.40
C LYS A 336 0.24 -21.08 11.99
N VAL A 337 1.33 -20.45 11.55
CA VAL A 337 1.93 -20.66 10.23
C VAL A 337 3.39 -21.07 10.37
N GLY A 338 3.74 -22.21 9.80
CA GLY A 338 5.13 -22.63 9.62
C GLY A 338 5.60 -22.31 8.22
N VAL A 339 6.84 -21.83 8.08
CA VAL A 339 7.48 -21.52 6.80
C VAL A 339 8.86 -22.16 6.76
N VAL A 340 9.15 -22.90 5.70
CA VAL A 340 10.47 -23.52 5.48
C VAL A 340 10.98 -23.10 4.11
N LEU A 341 12.09 -22.37 4.07
CA LEU A 341 12.82 -22.08 2.83
C LEU A 341 13.84 -23.19 2.58
N LYS A 342 13.86 -23.74 1.36
CA LYS A 342 14.76 -24.79 0.91
C LYS A 342 15.55 -24.34 -0.31
N SER A 343 16.79 -24.82 -0.43
CA SER A 343 17.62 -24.65 -1.63
C SER A 343 17.04 -25.39 -2.83
N ALA A 344 17.62 -25.18 -4.01
CA ALA A 344 17.26 -25.91 -5.22
C ALA A 344 17.43 -27.44 -5.07
N GLU A 345 18.37 -27.89 -4.23
CA GLU A 345 18.60 -29.30 -3.89
C GLU A 345 17.67 -29.82 -2.78
N GLY A 346 16.75 -28.98 -2.28
CA GLY A 346 15.77 -29.34 -1.24
C GLY A 346 16.29 -29.27 0.20
N ARG A 347 17.49 -28.72 0.43
CA ARG A 347 18.05 -28.57 1.78
C ARG A 347 17.42 -27.37 2.50
N PRO A 348 16.95 -27.49 3.76
CA PRO A 348 16.45 -26.34 4.51
C PRO A 348 17.53 -25.27 4.69
N ILE A 349 17.20 -24.02 4.34
CA ILE A 349 18.05 -22.83 4.49
C ILE A 349 17.63 -22.04 5.73
N SER A 350 16.32 -21.86 5.93
CA SER A 350 15.76 -21.08 7.04
C SER A 350 14.37 -21.61 7.40
N THR A 351 14.03 -21.45 8.68
CA THR A 351 12.73 -21.83 9.23
C THR A 351 12.13 -20.65 9.98
N SER A 352 10.84 -20.43 9.75
CA SER A 352 10.10 -19.37 10.42
C SER A 352 8.74 -19.87 10.91
N GLY A 353 8.28 -19.33 12.03
CA GLY A 353 6.97 -19.63 12.61
C GLY A 353 6.24 -18.35 13.00
N TYR A 354 4.94 -18.31 12.79
CA TYR A 354 4.09 -17.18 13.12
C TYR A 354 2.84 -17.65 13.84
N GLU A 355 2.51 -17.03 14.97
CA GLU A 355 1.30 -17.31 15.75
C GLU A 355 0.50 -16.03 15.92
N TYR A 356 -0.76 -16.05 15.50
CA TYR A 356 -1.70 -14.95 15.59
C TYR A 356 -2.84 -15.32 16.53
N VAL A 357 -3.21 -14.38 17.41
CA VAL A 357 -4.42 -14.47 18.23
C VAL A 357 -5.31 -13.28 17.88
N PHE A 358 -6.56 -13.58 17.51
CA PHE A 358 -7.53 -12.61 17.05
C PHE A 358 -8.61 -12.35 18.11
N ARG A 359 -9.16 -11.13 18.09
CA ARG A 359 -10.32 -10.72 18.89
C ARG A 359 -11.31 -9.96 18.00
N ASN A 360 -12.54 -9.82 18.47
CA ASN A 360 -13.57 -9.07 17.76
C ASN A 360 -13.78 -7.71 18.45
N LYS A 361 -13.88 -6.66 17.65
CA LYS A 361 -14.33 -5.34 18.10
C LYS A 361 -15.84 -5.35 18.37
N PRO A 362 -16.40 -4.35 19.09
CA PRO A 362 -17.85 -4.24 19.32
C PRO A 362 -18.73 -4.22 18.05
N ASN A 363 -18.18 -3.79 16.91
CA ASN A 363 -18.87 -3.77 15.62
C ASN A 363 -18.83 -5.12 14.86
N GLY A 364 -18.17 -6.14 15.43
CA GLY A 364 -17.98 -7.46 14.84
C GLY A 364 -16.81 -7.57 13.86
N GLU A 365 -15.96 -6.54 13.73
CA GLU A 365 -14.71 -6.63 12.95
C GLU A 365 -13.64 -7.40 13.74
N GLU A 366 -12.99 -8.35 13.10
CA GLU A 366 -11.84 -9.06 13.68
C GLU A 366 -10.56 -8.19 13.62
N TRP A 367 -9.75 -8.25 14.68
CA TRP A 367 -8.42 -7.63 14.72
C TRP A 367 -7.39 -8.53 15.39
N THR A 368 -6.12 -8.38 15.00
CA THR A 368 -5.00 -9.11 15.60
C THR A 368 -4.64 -8.51 16.95
N TYR A 369 -4.89 -9.23 18.04
CA TYR A 369 -4.51 -8.80 19.39
C TYR A 369 -3.02 -9.04 19.68
N ARG A 370 -2.52 -10.19 19.24
CA ARG A 370 -1.16 -10.64 19.53
C ARG A 370 -0.59 -11.40 18.33
N MET A 371 0.69 -11.16 18.09
CA MET A 371 1.49 -11.91 17.12
C MET A 371 2.80 -12.35 17.76
N VAL A 372 3.18 -13.61 17.57
CA VAL A 372 4.51 -14.13 17.90
C VAL A 372 5.17 -14.57 16.60
N SER A 373 6.38 -14.12 16.33
CA SER A 373 7.21 -14.60 15.23
C SER A 373 8.47 -15.26 15.78
N THR A 374 8.83 -16.42 15.24
CA THR A 374 10.08 -17.12 15.52
C THR A 374 10.84 -17.27 14.22
N LEU A 375 11.97 -16.59 14.07
CA LEU A 375 12.82 -16.63 12.88
C LEU A 375 14.13 -17.30 13.24
N ASP A 376 14.38 -18.51 12.73
CA ASP A 376 15.59 -19.29 13.05
C ASP A 376 15.90 -19.35 14.56
N GLY A 377 14.85 -19.57 15.36
CA GLY A 377 14.90 -19.63 16.83
C GLY A 377 14.76 -18.28 17.55
N ALA A 378 14.95 -17.15 16.85
CA ALA A 378 14.77 -15.82 17.43
C ALA A 378 13.29 -15.46 17.56
N ARG A 379 12.80 -15.35 18.80
CA ARG A 379 11.40 -15.05 19.10
C ARG A 379 11.16 -13.55 19.32
N THR A 380 10.13 -13.03 18.65
CA THR A 380 9.58 -11.67 18.86
C THR A 380 8.08 -11.77 19.13
N GLU A 381 7.61 -11.06 20.15
CA GLU A 381 6.20 -10.98 20.51
C GLU A 381 5.72 -9.54 20.39
N THR A 382 4.57 -9.35 19.74
CA THR A 382 3.95 -8.04 19.52
C THR A 382 2.52 -8.08 20.01
N ILE A 383 2.15 -7.09 20.82
CA ILE A 383 0.77 -6.82 21.25
C ILE A 383 0.29 -5.56 20.54
N TYR A 384 -0.91 -5.61 19.98
CA TYR A 384 -1.51 -4.53 19.23
C TYR A 384 -2.64 -3.87 20.00
N ASN A 385 -2.99 -2.64 19.62
CA ASN A 385 -4.17 -1.96 20.13
C ASN A 385 -5.44 -2.33 19.33
N GLU A 386 -6.59 -2.30 20.02
CA GLU A 386 -7.89 -2.63 19.43
C GLU A 386 -8.34 -1.63 18.36
N CYS A 387 -8.06 -0.33 18.57
CA CYS A 387 -8.59 0.72 17.69
C CYS A 387 -8.11 0.58 16.24
N CYS A 388 -6.85 0.19 16.08
CA CYS A 388 -6.07 0.53 14.90
C CYS A 388 -5.17 -0.63 14.42
N GLY A 389 -5.00 -1.69 15.23
CA GLY A 389 -4.08 -2.78 14.91
C GLY A 389 -2.61 -2.34 14.92
N LEU A 390 -2.27 -1.31 15.71
CA LEU A 390 -0.92 -0.76 15.82
C LEU A 390 -0.21 -1.34 17.05
N PRO A 391 1.11 -1.63 16.96
CA PRO A 391 1.84 -2.28 18.04
C PRO A 391 1.98 -1.36 19.25
N ILE A 392 1.55 -1.79 20.43
CA ILE A 392 1.73 -1.04 21.70
C ILE A 392 2.89 -1.58 22.53
N PHE A 393 3.26 -2.84 22.31
CA PHE A 393 4.34 -3.51 23.00
C PHE A 393 5.01 -4.52 22.05
N ILE A 394 6.34 -4.51 22.02
CA ILE A 394 7.16 -5.49 21.30
C ILE A 394 8.23 -6.01 22.26
N LYS A 395 8.37 -7.33 22.35
CA LYS A 395 9.41 -8.01 23.13
C LYS A 395 10.26 -8.91 22.24
N ARG A 396 11.57 -8.68 22.25
CA ARG A 396 12.56 -9.51 21.54
C ARG A 396 13.63 -9.95 22.54
N GLY A 397 13.61 -11.23 22.93
CA GLY A 397 14.43 -11.69 24.05
C GLY A 397 14.13 -10.92 25.34
N LYS A 398 15.10 -10.15 25.83
CA LYS A 398 14.97 -9.29 27.03
C LYS A 398 14.58 -7.84 26.70
N ASP A 399 14.67 -7.45 25.43
CA ASP A 399 14.42 -6.07 25.02
C ASP A 399 12.93 -5.82 24.85
N GLU A 400 12.45 -4.76 25.47
CA GLU A 400 11.04 -4.35 25.43
C GLU A 400 10.93 -2.94 24.84
N THR A 401 10.04 -2.81 23.85
CA THR A 401 9.69 -1.53 23.23
C THR A 401 8.21 -1.25 23.38
N THR A 402 7.85 -0.04 23.80
CA THR A 402 6.45 0.41 23.84
C THR A 402 6.22 1.63 22.97
N PHE A 403 4.97 1.78 22.53
CA PHE A 403 4.53 2.88 21.69
C PHE A 403 3.27 3.52 22.25
N ALA A 404 3.19 4.85 22.14
CA ALA A 404 1.96 5.61 22.33
C ALA A 404 1.55 6.26 21.01
N TYR A 405 0.24 6.45 20.85
CA TYR A 405 -0.37 6.96 19.63
C TYR A 405 -1.33 8.10 19.98
N ASP A 406 -1.55 9.02 19.04
CA ASP A 406 -2.67 9.94 19.10
C ASP A 406 -3.98 9.29 18.61
N THR A 407 -5.08 10.04 18.65
CA THR A 407 -6.41 9.57 18.20
C THR A 407 -6.49 9.25 16.70
N LYS A 408 -5.49 9.67 15.91
CA LYS A 408 -5.35 9.38 14.48
C LYS A 408 -4.45 8.14 14.24
N GLY A 409 -3.94 7.50 15.29
CA GLY A 409 -3.05 6.34 15.16
C GLY A 409 -1.62 6.71 14.78
N ARG A 410 -1.20 7.97 14.97
CA ARG A 410 0.18 8.41 14.68
C ARG A 410 1.02 8.29 15.94
N VAL A 411 2.27 7.82 15.82
CA VAL A 411 3.16 7.59 16.96
C VAL A 411 3.49 8.91 17.65
N THR A 412 3.19 9.04 18.93
CA THR A 412 3.56 10.21 19.75
C THR A 412 4.74 9.92 20.67
N LYS A 413 4.97 8.64 20.99
CA LYS A 413 6.07 8.21 21.83
C LYS A 413 6.53 6.80 21.48
N LYS A 414 7.84 6.59 21.44
CA LYS A 414 8.51 5.28 21.36
C LYS A 414 9.50 5.17 22.51
N VAL A 415 9.45 4.06 23.24
CA VAL A 415 10.33 3.80 24.37
C VAL A 415 11.04 2.47 24.10
N THR A 416 12.36 2.48 23.93
CA THR A 416 13.20 1.26 23.84
C THR A 416 13.88 1.00 25.18
N PRO A 417 14.68 -0.07 25.37
CA PRO A 417 15.42 -0.27 26.61
C PRO A 417 16.31 0.93 27.01
N ASN A 418 16.85 1.67 26.03
CA ASN A 418 17.85 2.72 26.27
C ASN A 418 17.35 4.13 25.95
N GLU A 419 16.45 4.31 24.98
CA GLU A 419 16.07 5.61 24.43
C GLU A 419 14.57 5.87 24.54
N VAL A 420 14.21 7.15 24.69
CA VAL A 420 12.85 7.63 24.47
C VAL A 420 12.86 8.58 23.28
N THR A 421 11.93 8.37 22.34
CA THR A 421 11.63 9.30 21.24
C THR A 421 10.21 9.82 21.41
N GLU A 422 10.02 11.13 21.33
CA GLU A 422 8.71 11.80 21.37
C GLU A 422 8.49 12.61 20.09
N LEU A 423 7.27 12.57 19.57
CA LEU A 423 6.89 13.20 18.30
C LEU A 423 5.65 14.07 18.47
N ASN A 424 5.73 15.27 17.90
CA ASN A 424 4.59 16.17 17.72
C ASN A 424 4.31 16.37 16.23
N TYR A 425 3.06 16.72 15.93
CA TYR A 425 2.56 16.85 14.56
C TYR A 425 1.99 18.24 14.32
N ASP A 426 2.27 18.78 13.14
CA ASP A 426 1.56 19.93 12.59
C ASP A 426 0.12 19.51 12.24
N GLN A 427 -0.87 20.21 12.80
CA GLN A 427 -2.28 19.83 12.63
C GLN A 427 -2.82 20.11 11.21
N ARG A 428 -2.25 21.09 10.50
CA ARG A 428 -2.65 21.49 9.13
C ARG A 428 -1.96 20.63 8.07
N ALA A 429 -0.68 20.30 8.28
CA ALA A 429 0.10 19.48 7.37
C ALA A 429 -0.12 17.98 7.61
N GLY A 430 -0.52 17.57 8.82
CA GLY A 430 -0.66 16.17 9.21
C GLY A 430 0.68 15.46 9.46
N LYS A 431 1.80 16.18 9.34
CA LYS A 431 3.17 15.66 9.38
C LYS A 431 3.88 16.00 10.68
N VAL A 432 4.94 15.26 11.02
CA VAL A 432 5.78 15.50 12.20
C VAL A 432 6.38 16.91 12.14
N ASN A 433 6.20 17.73 13.17
CA ASN A 433 6.80 19.06 13.27
C ASN A 433 7.91 19.17 14.31
N ARG A 434 7.99 18.21 15.23
CA ARG A 434 9.06 18.14 16.23
C ARG A 434 9.31 16.70 16.64
N VAL A 435 10.59 16.36 16.75
CA VAL A 435 11.07 15.11 17.34
C VAL A 435 12.00 15.46 18.49
N VAL A 436 11.87 14.74 19.60
CA VAL A 436 12.75 14.84 20.76
C VAL A 436 13.25 13.44 21.10
N LYS A 437 14.56 13.31 21.33
CA LYS A 437 15.22 12.06 21.71
C LYS A 437 16.11 12.27 22.93
N TYR A 438 16.07 11.32 23.85
CA TYR A 438 16.96 11.31 25.01
C TYR A 438 17.19 9.89 25.51
N GLN A 439 18.37 9.66 26.10
CA GLN A 439 18.71 8.39 26.74
C GLN A 439 18.03 8.31 28.11
N LYS A 440 17.46 7.16 28.46
CA LYS A 440 16.82 6.93 29.76
C LYS A 440 17.79 7.16 30.93
N ALA A 441 19.03 6.73 30.77
CA ALA A 441 20.09 6.89 31.76
C ALA A 441 20.54 8.35 31.94
N ASN A 442 20.36 9.21 30.92
CA ASN A 442 20.73 10.62 30.99
C ASN A 442 19.74 11.51 30.23
N LYS A 443 18.69 11.93 30.94
CA LYS A 443 17.64 12.82 30.39
C LYS A 443 18.12 14.25 30.13
N LYS A 444 19.33 14.64 30.55
CA LYS A 444 19.85 16.02 30.37
C LYS A 444 20.31 16.29 28.93
N ARG A 445 20.81 15.27 28.22
CA ARG A 445 21.19 15.40 26.81
C ARG A 445 19.98 15.08 25.95
N VAL A 446 19.47 16.10 25.28
CA VAL A 446 18.27 16.02 24.46
C VAL A 446 18.62 16.42 23.04
N ASP A 447 18.48 15.47 22.12
CA ASP A 447 18.55 15.74 20.69
C ASP A 447 17.15 16.08 20.17
N TRP A 448 17.06 17.06 19.29
CA TRP A 448 15.78 17.46 18.73
C TRP A 448 15.88 17.79 17.26
N SER A 449 14.75 17.65 16.56
CA SER A 449 14.58 18.11 15.19
C SER A 449 13.24 18.82 15.07
N THR A 450 13.17 19.87 14.25
CA THR A 450 11.93 20.62 13.99
C THR A 450 11.72 20.80 12.49
N PHE A 451 10.45 20.80 12.09
CA PHE A 451 10.04 20.83 10.70
C PHE A 451 8.90 21.82 10.51
N GLN A 452 8.99 22.64 9.47
CA GLN A 452 7.94 23.56 9.05
C GLN A 452 7.49 23.23 7.64
N TYR A 453 6.22 23.42 7.35
CA TYR A 453 5.61 23.06 6.08
C TYR A 453 4.88 24.22 5.43
N ASP A 454 4.89 24.29 4.10
CA ASP A 454 4.04 25.21 3.34
C ASP A 454 2.55 24.79 3.40
N THR A 455 1.66 25.57 2.76
CA THR A 455 0.22 25.24 2.66
C THR A 455 -0.08 23.97 1.86
N ARG A 456 0.83 23.57 0.96
CA ARG A 456 0.76 22.32 0.20
C ARG A 456 1.38 21.14 0.95
N GLY A 457 1.88 21.35 2.18
CA GLY A 457 2.49 20.32 3.02
C GLY A 457 3.93 19.95 2.63
N ASN A 458 4.60 20.73 1.80
CA ASN A 458 6.01 20.53 1.47
C ASN A 458 6.89 21.05 2.62
N LEU A 459 7.98 20.34 2.93
CA LEU A 459 8.89 20.69 4.03
C LEU A 459 9.70 21.93 3.66
N VAL A 460 9.44 23.10 4.25
CA VAL A 460 10.15 24.34 3.89
C VAL A 460 11.35 24.64 4.77
N VAL A 461 11.36 24.16 6.02
CA VAL A 461 12.46 24.35 6.97
C VAL A 461 12.64 23.09 7.80
N ALA A 462 13.87 22.62 7.91
CA ALA A 462 14.29 21.56 8.82
C ALA A 462 15.46 22.04 9.68
N LYS A 463 15.39 21.87 11.01
CA LYS A 463 16.46 22.23 11.95
C LYS A 463 16.71 21.14 12.98
N ASN A 464 17.91 21.05 13.55
CA ASN A 464 18.22 20.15 14.67
C ASN A 464 19.02 20.80 15.82
N SER A 465 19.19 20.05 16.92
CA SER A 465 19.97 20.42 18.11
C SER A 465 21.45 20.71 17.83
N ALA A 466 22.00 20.20 16.73
CA ALA A 466 23.37 20.46 16.28
C ALA A 466 23.52 21.76 15.48
N ARG A 467 22.48 22.63 15.46
CA ARG A 467 22.42 23.88 14.69
C ARG A 467 22.48 23.68 13.17
N ALA A 468 22.27 22.46 12.66
CA ALA A 468 22.06 22.25 11.24
C ALA A 468 20.68 22.77 10.85
N GLU A 469 20.60 23.46 9.72
CA GLU A 469 19.38 24.07 9.19
C GLU A 469 19.37 23.96 7.67
N VAL A 470 18.22 23.56 7.11
CA VAL A 470 18.00 23.48 5.66
C VAL A 470 16.67 24.13 5.33
N HIS A 471 16.69 25.07 4.37
CA HIS A 471 15.51 25.64 3.74
C HIS A 471 15.30 25.01 2.38
N LEU A 472 14.05 24.68 2.07
CA LEU A 472 13.65 24.11 0.78
C LEU A 472 12.59 24.98 0.14
N PHE A 473 12.76 25.23 -1.16
CA PHE A 473 11.81 25.92 -2.01
C PHE A 473 11.38 24.98 -3.11
N TYR A 474 10.10 25.01 -3.43
CA TYR A 474 9.49 24.06 -4.34
C TYR A 474 8.95 24.75 -5.58
N ASP A 475 8.94 24.03 -6.69
CA ASP A 475 8.16 24.43 -7.84
C ASP A 475 6.66 24.15 -7.64
N ASN A 476 5.89 24.41 -8.69
CA ASN A 476 4.45 24.25 -8.74
C ASN A 476 4.02 22.77 -8.71
N LEU A 477 4.88 21.84 -9.16
CA LEU A 477 4.63 20.39 -9.08
C LEU A 477 5.05 19.78 -7.73
N GLY A 478 5.66 20.57 -6.84
CA GLY A 478 6.11 20.12 -5.52
C GLY A 478 7.52 19.51 -5.51
N ARG A 479 8.34 19.76 -6.54
CA ARG A 479 9.74 19.31 -6.62
C ARG A 479 10.68 20.35 -6.01
N ILE A 480 11.79 19.92 -5.42
CA ILE A 480 12.75 20.84 -4.78
C ILE A 480 13.40 21.70 -5.88
N LYS A 481 13.05 22.98 -5.95
CA LYS A 481 13.65 23.95 -6.86
C LYS A 481 14.97 24.51 -6.30
N THR A 482 15.01 24.76 -5.00
CA THR A 482 16.18 25.33 -4.33
C THR A 482 16.33 24.75 -2.94
N MET A 483 17.57 24.46 -2.55
CA MET A 483 17.97 24.06 -1.21
C MET A 483 19.02 25.05 -0.68
N ILE A 484 18.85 25.52 0.55
CA ILE A 484 19.80 26.41 1.22
C ILE A 484 20.16 25.82 2.59
N ASP A 485 21.45 25.61 2.87
CA ASP A 485 21.91 25.13 4.18
C ASP A 485 22.24 26.27 5.17
N GLN A 486 22.63 25.92 6.39
CA GLN A 486 23.00 26.86 7.45
C GLN A 486 24.19 27.76 7.09
N GLY A 487 25.04 27.32 6.14
CA GLY A 487 26.18 28.07 5.61
C GLY A 487 25.80 29.01 4.46
N LYS A 488 24.50 29.16 4.17
CA LYS A 488 23.95 29.89 3.00
C LYS A 488 24.42 29.30 1.67
N LYS A 489 24.80 28.02 1.65
CA LYS A 489 25.12 27.34 0.41
C LYS A 489 23.83 26.99 -0.30
N GLN A 490 23.73 27.42 -1.56
CA GLN A 490 22.53 27.29 -2.34
C GLN A 490 22.73 26.29 -3.48
N ILE A 491 21.86 25.30 -3.57
CA ILE A 491 21.78 24.35 -4.67
C ILE A 491 20.43 24.55 -5.37
N ASN A 492 20.45 24.80 -6.68
CA ASN A 492 19.27 24.96 -7.52
C ASN A 492 19.09 23.75 -8.42
N PHE A 493 17.84 23.39 -8.71
CA PHE A 493 17.48 22.27 -9.56
C PHE A 493 16.52 22.73 -10.66
N LYS A 494 16.78 22.27 -11.88
CA LYS A 494 15.80 22.27 -12.98
C LYS A 494 15.50 20.84 -13.38
N TYR A 495 14.28 20.63 -13.84
CA TYR A 495 13.75 19.32 -14.18
C TYR A 495 13.22 19.30 -15.60
N ASN A 496 13.28 18.15 -16.26
CA ASN A 496 12.53 17.90 -17.48
C ASN A 496 11.05 17.59 -17.19
N GLU A 497 10.29 17.31 -18.24
CA GLU A 497 8.88 16.94 -18.19
C GLU A 497 8.63 15.63 -17.44
N SER A 498 9.61 14.71 -17.42
CA SER A 498 9.57 13.48 -16.63
C SER A 498 9.97 13.66 -15.16
N SER A 499 10.03 14.91 -14.66
CA SER A 499 10.50 15.26 -13.32
C SER A 499 11.90 14.76 -12.94
N LYS A 500 12.76 14.49 -13.93
CA LYS A 500 14.16 14.15 -13.69
C LYS A 500 15.03 15.40 -13.70
N PRO A 501 16.00 15.54 -12.77
CA PRO A 501 16.84 16.73 -12.69
C PRO A 501 17.78 16.79 -13.91
N VAL A 502 17.67 17.86 -14.70
CA VAL A 502 18.51 18.08 -15.90
C VAL A 502 19.64 19.08 -15.66
N GLU A 503 19.49 19.94 -14.66
CA GLU A 503 20.48 20.95 -14.29
C GLU A 503 20.50 21.06 -12.76
N ILE A 504 21.68 20.91 -12.16
CA ILE A 504 21.92 21.10 -10.74
C ILE A 504 23.04 22.13 -10.59
N THR A 505 22.75 23.27 -9.98
CA THR A 505 23.66 24.42 -9.95
C THR A 505 23.96 24.86 -8.53
N ASP A 506 25.24 24.98 -8.22
CA ASP A 506 25.73 25.76 -7.08
C ASP A 506 26.34 27.05 -7.67
N PRO A 507 25.79 28.24 -7.38
CA PRO A 507 26.27 29.50 -7.98
C PRO A 507 27.77 29.76 -7.81
N LYS A 508 28.41 29.16 -6.80
CA LYS A 508 29.84 29.32 -6.52
C LYS A 508 30.68 28.14 -7.02
N MET A 509 30.09 26.95 -7.15
CA MET A 509 30.84 25.73 -7.48
C MET A 509 30.60 25.17 -8.88
N GLY A 510 29.68 25.75 -9.67
CA GLY A 510 29.44 25.40 -11.07
C GLY A 510 28.08 24.74 -11.31
N THR A 511 27.98 23.90 -12.32
CA THR A 511 26.73 23.25 -12.73
C THR A 511 26.99 21.81 -13.16
N ILE A 512 26.06 20.91 -12.83
CA ILE A 512 25.95 19.54 -13.33
C ILE A 512 24.76 19.49 -14.27
N ASN A 513 25.00 19.13 -15.53
CA ASN A 513 23.98 18.88 -16.53
C ASN A 513 23.82 17.38 -16.72
N VAL A 514 22.56 16.90 -16.73
CA VAL A 514 22.24 15.49 -16.90
C VAL A 514 21.30 15.35 -18.09
N SER A 515 21.68 14.47 -19.03
CA SER A 515 20.81 14.05 -20.12
C SER A 515 20.38 12.61 -19.93
N TYR A 516 19.19 12.29 -20.43
CA TYR A 516 18.58 10.97 -20.26
C TYR A 516 18.32 10.32 -21.62
N THR A 517 18.32 8.99 -21.66
CA THR A 517 17.81 8.21 -22.79
C THR A 517 16.28 8.30 -22.86
N ASN A 518 15.68 7.80 -23.93
CA ASN A 518 14.22 7.70 -24.06
C ASN A 518 13.60 6.71 -23.04
N SER A 519 14.37 5.72 -22.56
CA SER A 519 14.00 4.86 -21.43
C SER A 519 14.16 5.56 -20.07
N GLY A 520 14.74 6.78 -20.05
CA GLY A 520 14.92 7.59 -18.86
C GLY A 520 16.19 7.26 -18.06
N GLU A 521 17.09 6.45 -18.58
CA GLU A 521 18.39 6.18 -17.98
C GLU A 521 19.34 7.37 -18.17
N VAL A 522 20.33 7.52 -17.28
CA VAL A 522 21.33 8.60 -17.44
C VAL A 522 22.18 8.32 -18.67
N LYS A 523 22.07 9.17 -19.68
CA LYS A 523 22.84 9.08 -20.93
C LYS A 523 24.21 9.76 -20.79
N LYS A 524 24.23 10.94 -20.16
CA LYS A 524 25.44 11.75 -20.01
C LYS A 524 25.33 12.66 -18.80
N VAL A 525 26.46 12.84 -18.10
CA VAL A 525 26.63 13.83 -17.04
C VAL A 525 27.81 14.72 -17.40
N ASP A 526 27.56 16.01 -17.56
CA ASP A 526 28.59 17.02 -17.79
C ASP A 526 28.64 17.96 -16.58
N SER A 527 29.83 18.36 -16.14
CA SER A 527 29.96 19.24 -14.96
C SER A 527 31.02 20.31 -15.17
N THR A 528 30.61 21.58 -15.07
CA THR A 528 31.56 22.72 -15.10
C THR A 528 32.33 22.86 -13.79
N GLY A 529 31.77 22.33 -12.70
CA GLY A 529 32.38 22.34 -11.35
C GLY A 529 33.18 21.09 -10.99
N GLY A 530 33.14 20.06 -11.85
CA GLY A 530 33.73 18.75 -11.60
C GLY A 530 33.31 18.16 -10.24
N ARG A 531 34.29 17.64 -9.49
CA ARG A 531 34.10 17.01 -8.19
C ARG A 531 33.55 17.96 -7.10
N LYS A 532 33.85 19.26 -7.18
CA LYS A 532 33.49 20.23 -6.12
C LYS A 532 31.98 20.36 -5.98
N ILE A 533 31.27 20.55 -7.09
CA ILE A 533 29.80 20.61 -7.08
C ILE A 533 29.17 19.26 -6.71
N ALA A 534 29.73 18.13 -7.15
CA ALA A 534 29.19 16.81 -6.78
C ALA A 534 29.24 16.58 -5.26
N LEU A 535 30.38 16.90 -4.62
CA LEU A 535 30.49 16.89 -3.16
C LEU A 535 29.52 17.87 -2.52
N ALA A 536 29.34 19.05 -3.13
CA ALA A 536 28.46 20.06 -2.59
C ALA A 536 27.00 19.64 -2.51
N VAL A 537 26.49 19.06 -3.61
CA VAL A 537 25.16 18.49 -3.70
C VAL A 537 25.01 17.35 -2.69
N THR A 538 26.01 16.45 -2.63
CA THR A 538 25.99 15.30 -1.71
C THR A 538 25.90 15.73 -0.25
N SER A 539 26.75 16.67 0.17
CA SER A 539 26.74 17.21 1.54
C SER A 539 25.41 17.88 1.89
N ALA A 540 24.81 18.64 0.96
CA ALA A 540 23.53 19.29 1.18
C ALA A 540 22.40 18.27 1.47
N PHE A 541 22.34 17.19 0.69
CA PHE A 541 21.37 16.12 0.92
C PHE A 541 21.67 15.30 2.19
N GLN A 542 22.93 15.03 2.52
CA GLN A 542 23.27 14.35 3.77
C GLN A 542 22.88 15.18 5.00
N ASN A 543 23.13 16.49 4.98
CA ASN A 543 22.70 17.39 6.04
C ASN A 543 21.17 17.36 6.22
N LEU A 544 20.41 17.41 5.12
CA LEU A 544 18.95 17.27 5.17
C LEU A 544 18.54 15.91 5.77
N LEU A 545 19.15 14.81 5.31
CA LEU A 545 18.88 13.45 5.79
C LEU A 545 19.15 13.32 7.29
N GLU A 546 20.23 13.88 7.80
CA GLU A 546 20.55 13.86 9.24
C GLU A 546 19.47 14.55 10.08
N ILE A 547 18.87 15.63 9.58
CA ILE A 547 17.81 16.37 10.28
C ILE A 547 16.47 15.62 10.21
N ILE A 548 16.12 15.00 9.08
CA ILE A 548 14.79 14.38 8.87
C ILE A 548 14.71 12.92 9.33
N ARG A 549 15.83 12.18 9.36
CA ARG A 549 15.88 10.77 9.78
C ARG A 549 15.15 10.50 11.10
N PRO A 550 15.30 11.33 12.16
CA PRO A 550 14.59 11.15 13.42
C PRO A 550 13.06 11.12 13.31
N ALA A 551 12.47 11.73 12.27
CA ALA A 551 11.02 11.72 12.04
C ALA A 551 10.52 10.37 11.49
N GLY A 552 11.41 9.57 10.87
CA GLY A 552 11.13 8.21 10.42
C GLY A 552 11.22 7.22 11.58
N VAL A 553 10.19 7.18 12.43
CA VAL A 553 10.13 6.19 13.51
C VAL A 553 9.69 4.84 12.95
N THR A 554 10.60 3.88 12.92
CA THR A 554 10.26 2.51 12.52
C THR A 554 9.43 1.82 13.59
N LEU A 555 8.32 1.23 13.17
CA LEU A 555 7.50 0.32 13.96
C LEU A 555 8.01 -1.12 13.90
N SER A 556 8.88 -1.41 12.93
CA SER A 556 9.60 -2.67 12.76
C SER A 556 11.01 -2.60 13.34
N PHE A 557 11.58 -3.78 13.60
CA PHE A 557 12.95 -3.99 14.05
C PHE A 557 13.60 -5.15 13.30
#